data_AF-A0A1X4JPC3-F1
#
_entry.id   AF-A0A1X4JPC3-F1
#
_cell.length_a   1.000
_cell.length_b   1.000
_cell.length_c   1.000
_cell.angle_alpha   90.00
_cell.angle_beta   90.00
_cell.angle_gamma   90.00
#
_symmetry.space_group_name_H-M   'P 1'
#
loop_
_entity.id
_entity.type
_entity.pdbx_description
1 polymer ?
#
loop_
_entity_poly.entity_id
_entity_poly.type
_entity_poly.pdbx_seq_one_letter_code
_entity_poly.pdbx_strand_id
1 'polypeptide(L)' 'MSVKEARRTLKRAYSDFQFHLDENEVSRKELAEVIGTSEQYVSRLVNGREDSKAAKEKLRKLFEYTGYHGDNWLA' A
#
# COMPACT_ATOMS: atom_id res chain seq x y z
N MET A 1 -6.76 5.12 -21.89
CA MET A 1 -7.27 4.94 -20.53
C MET A 1 -7.98 6.22 -20.11
N SER A 2 -9.25 6.15 -19.72
CA SER A 2 -9.99 7.30 -19.18
C SER A 2 -9.63 7.55 -17.71
N VAL A 3 -9.87 8.77 -17.21
CA VAL A 3 -9.68 9.11 -15.79
C VAL A 3 -10.48 8.17 -14.87
N LYS A 4 -11.66 7.74 -15.31
CA LYS A 4 -12.53 6.82 -14.56
C LYS A 4 -11.92 5.42 -14.46
N GLU A 5 -11.31 4.94 -15.54
CA GLU A 5 -10.61 3.65 -15.56
C GLU A 5 -9.35 3.69 -14.71
N ALA A 6 -8.54 4.75 -14.81
CA ALA A 6 -7.35 4.92 -13.97
C ALA A 6 -7.69 4.91 -12.47
N ARG A 7 -8.75 5.61 -12.07
CA ARG A 7 -9.25 5.58 -10.67
C ARG A 7 -9.71 4.19 -10.23
N ARG A 8 -10.32 3.41 -11.12
CA ARG A 8 -10.74 2.03 -10.81
C ARG A 8 -9.54 1.11 -10.65
N THR A 9 -8.52 1.24 -11.51
CA THR A 9 -7.28 0.48 -11.40
C THR A 9 -6.58 0.75 -10.08
N LEU A 10 -6.44 2.02 -9.68
CA LEU A 10 -5.85 2.38 -8.38
C LEU A 10 -6.64 1.81 -7.21
N LYS A 11 -7.98 1.92 -7.23
CA LYS A 11 -8.83 1.36 -6.17
C LYS A 11 -8.67 -0.16 -6.05
N ARG A 12 -8.58 -0.88 -7.16
CA ARG A 12 -8.33 -2.32 -7.15
C ARG A 12 -6.99 -2.63 -6.53
N ALA A 13 -5.92 -1.96 -6.96
CA ALA A 13 -4.59 -2.15 -6.38
C ALA A 13 -4.55 -1.86 -4.86
N TYR A 14 -5.31 -0.87 -4.36
CA TYR A 14 -5.47 -0.64 -2.92
C TYR A 14 -6.12 -1.83 -2.21
N SER A 15 -7.21 -2.36 -2.78
CA SER A 15 -7.93 -3.51 -2.22
C SER A 15 -7.11 -4.80 -2.28
N ASP A 16 -6.39 -5.03 -3.37
CA ASP A 16 -5.58 -6.25 -3.56
C ASP A 16 -4.45 -6.31 -2.53
N PHE A 17 -3.78 -5.19 -2.23
CA PHE A 17 -2.77 -5.16 -1.19
C PHE A 17 -3.37 -5.33 0.21
N GLN A 18 -4.53 -4.73 0.50
CA GLN A 18 -5.21 -4.93 1.79
C GLN A 18 -5.62 -6.38 2.00
N PHE A 19 -6.14 -7.03 0.96
CA PHE A 19 -6.47 -8.45 0.99
C PHE A 19 -5.25 -9.32 1.24
N HIS A 20 -4.12 -9.03 0.57
CA HIS A 20 -2.84 -9.72 0.83
C HIS A 20 -2.39 -9.58 2.29
N LEU A 21 -2.50 -8.39 2.87
CA LEU A 21 -2.17 -8.18 4.29
C LEU A 21 -3.06 -9.01 5.21
N ASP A 22 -4.37 -9.04 4.94
CA ASP A 22 -5.33 -9.80 5.73
C ASP A 22 -5.10 -11.32 5.62
N GLU A 23 -4.81 -11.85 4.42
CA GLU A 23 -4.50 -13.28 4.21
C GLU A 23 -3.23 -13.73 4.92
N ASN A 24 -2.25 -12.82 5.10
CA ASN A 24 -0.98 -13.10 5.77
C ASN A 24 -0.99 -12.68 7.25
N GLU A 25 -2.15 -12.30 7.79
CA GLU A 25 -2.32 -11.83 9.18
C GLU A 25 -1.39 -10.67 9.57
N VAL A 26 -0.95 -9.87 8.60
CA VAL A 26 0.00 -8.77 8.79
C VAL A 26 -0.72 -7.56 9.37
N SER A 27 -0.35 -7.18 10.59
CA SER A 27 -1.01 -6.09 11.30
C SER A 27 -0.50 -4.71 10.88
N ARG A 28 -1.33 -3.66 11.01
CA ARG A 28 -0.89 -2.28 10.77
C ARG A 28 0.21 -1.82 11.72
N LYS A 29 0.23 -2.37 12.94
CA LYS A 29 1.27 -2.11 13.94
C LYS A 29 2.62 -2.59 13.46
N GLU A 30 2.68 -3.83 13.01
CA GLU A 30 3.88 -4.45 12.43
C GLU A 30 4.39 -3.66 11.22
N LEU A 31 3.51 -3.30 10.28
CA LEU A 31 3.88 -2.45 9.15
C LEU A 31 4.45 -1.10 9.62
N ALA A 32 3.87 -0.50 10.66
CA ALA A 32 4.32 0.78 11.19
C ALA A 32 5.74 0.70 11.77
N GLU A 33 6.07 -0.41 12.44
CA GLU A 33 7.41 -0.71 12.96
C GLU A 33 8.42 -0.85 11.81
N VAL A 34 8.06 -1.55 10.73
CA VAL A 34 8.94 -1.77 9.55
C VAL A 34 9.36 -0.46 8.87
N ILE A 35 8.47 0.52 8.77
CA ILE A 35 8.76 1.82 8.12
C ILE A 35 8.98 2.97 9.10
N GLY A 36 9.07 2.69 10.40
CA GLY A 36 9.36 3.68 11.44
C GLY A 36 8.33 4.82 11.51
N THR A 37 7.04 4.48 11.53
CA THR A 37 5.94 5.46 11.51
C THR A 37 4.79 5.06 12.45
N SER A 38 3.64 5.74 12.36
CA SER A 38 2.43 5.40 13.13
C SER A 38 1.46 4.53 12.33
N GLU A 39 0.66 3.72 13.02
CA GLU A 39 -0.42 2.92 12.41
C GLU A 39 -1.42 3.78 11.62
N GLN A 40 -1.65 5.02 12.07
CA GLN A 40 -2.50 5.97 11.37
C GLN A 40 -1.89 6.39 10.02
N TYR A 41 -0.58 6.60 9.98
CA TYR A 41 0.13 6.90 8.73
C TYR A 41 0.08 5.68 7.79
N VAL A 42 0.34 4.46 8.29
CA VAL A 42 0.17 3.22 7.51
C VAL A 42 -1.25 3.15 6.93
N SER A 43 -2.27 3.43 7.74
CA SER A 43 -3.66 3.43 7.28
C SER A 43 -3.89 4.41 6.13
N ARG A 44 -3.32 5.62 6.16
CA ARG A 44 -3.43 6.57 5.04
C ARG A 44 -2.67 6.08 3.81
N LEU A 45 -1.48 5.54 4.02
CA LEU A 45 -0.59 5.04 2.99
C LEU A 45 -1.23 3.89 2.21
N VAL A 46 -1.72 2.84 2.88
CA VAL A 46 -2.32 1.66 2.23
C VAL A 46 -3.68 1.92 1.59
N ASN A 47 -4.32 3.04 1.94
CA ASN A 47 -5.54 3.52 1.31
C ASN A 47 -5.28 4.52 0.16
N GLY A 48 -4.01 4.73 -0.22
CA GLY A 48 -3.65 5.62 -1.32
C GLY A 48 -3.89 7.10 -1.05
N ARG A 49 -3.92 7.50 0.24
CA ARG A 49 -4.07 8.92 0.63
C ARG A 49 -2.73 9.64 0.74
N GLU A 50 -1.62 8.94 0.50
CA GLU A 50 -0.25 9.46 0.53
C GLU A 50 0.40 9.11 -0.82
N ASP A 51 0.83 10.12 -1.60
CA ASP A 51 1.36 9.93 -2.97
C ASP A 51 2.77 10.52 -3.18
N SER A 52 3.33 11.13 -2.12
CA SER A 52 4.67 11.71 -2.15
C SER A 52 5.75 10.67 -2.49
N LYS A 53 6.91 11.14 -2.96
CA LYS A 53 8.08 10.27 -3.21
C LYS A 53 8.44 9.42 -1.99
N ALA A 54 8.44 10.02 -0.80
CA ALA A 54 8.73 9.33 0.44
C ALA A 54 7.65 8.29 0.82
N ALA A 55 6.38 8.54 0.47
CA ALA A 55 5.31 7.56 0.64
C ALA A 55 5.56 6.34 -0.26
N LYS A 56 5.87 6.57 -1.54
CA LYS A 56 6.21 5.49 -2.49
C LYS A 56 7.41 4.65 -2.07
N GLU A 57 8.43 5.26 -1.48
CA GLU A 57 9.58 4.54 -0.94
C GLU A 57 9.21 3.66 0.26
N LYS A 58 8.40 4.17 1.21
CA LYS A 58 7.89 3.35 2.32
C LYS A 58 7.01 2.22 1.81
N LEU A 59 6.24 2.47 0.76
CA LEU A 59 5.39 1.49 0.12
C LEU A 59 6.17 0.32 -0.47
N ARG A 60 7.26 0.63 -1.19
CA ARG A 60 8.20 -0.39 -1.71
C ARG A 60 8.75 -1.26 -0.59
N LYS A 61 9.16 -0.65 0.53
CA LYS A 61 9.62 -1.40 1.70
C LYS A 61 8.56 -2.35 2.24
N LEU A 62 7.29 -1.91 2.32
CA LEU A 62 6.20 -2.79 2.76
C LEU A 62 5.93 -3.92 1.77
N PHE A 63 6.02 -3.66 0.46
CA PHE A 63 5.89 -4.70 -0.56
C PHE A 63 7.00 -5.75 -0.47
N GLU A 64 8.25 -5.31 -0.34
CA GLU A 64 9.39 -6.19 -0.14
C GLU A 64 9.25 -7.01 1.15
N TYR A 65 8.83 -6.38 2.25
CA TYR A 65 8.62 -7.04 3.53
C TYR A 65 7.52 -8.11 3.49
N THR A 66 6.40 -7.80 2.83
CA THR A 66 5.22 -8.68 2.77
C THR A 66 5.27 -9.68 1.62
N GLY A 67 6.30 -9.63 0.76
CA GLY A 67 6.38 -10.43 -0.46
C GLY A 67 5.29 -10.09 -1.49
N TYR A 68 4.70 -8.90 -1.42
CA TYR A 68 3.65 -8.49 -2.35
C TYR A 68 4.24 -8.00 -3.67
N HIS A 69 3.81 -8.62 -4.77
CA HIS A 69 4.31 -8.34 -6.13
C HIS A 69 3.24 -7.72 -7.06
N GLY A 70 2.08 -7.32 -6.52
CA GLY A 70 0.93 -6.90 -7.33
C GLY A 70 1.19 -5.68 -8.22
N ASP A 71 0.49 -5.66 -9.36
CA ASP A 71 0.70 -4.69 -10.43
C ASP A 71 0.12 -3.29 -10.11
N ASN A 72 0.83 -2.25 -10.57
CA ASN A 72 0.36 -0.85 -10.75
C ASN A 72 0.29 0.13 -9.56
N TRP A 73 0.88 -0.13 -8.40
CA TRP A 73 0.98 0.93 -7.36
C TRP A 73 2.12 1.93 -7.59
N LEU A 74 3.18 1.50 -8.27
CA LEU A 74 4.41 2.29 -8.45
C LEU A 74 4.61 2.81 -9.88
N ALA A 75 3.66 2.52 -10.78
CA ALA A 75 3.66 3.01 -12.16
C ALA A 75 3.50 4.54 -12.23
#